data_AF-E7N5R4-F1
#
_entry.id   AF-E7N5R4-F1
#
_cell.length_a   1.000
_cell.length_b   1.000
_cell.length_c   1.000
_cell.angle_alpha   90.00
_cell.angle_beta   90.00
_cell.angle_gamma   90.00
#
_symmetry.space_group_name_H-M   'P 1'
#
loop_
_entity.id
_entity.type
_entity.pdbx_description
1 polymer ?
#
loop_
_entity_poly.entity_id
_entity_poly.type
_entity_poly.pdbx_seq_one_letter_code
_entity_poly.pdbx_strand_id
1 'polypeptide(L)'
;MRAEHCLAAPPRLSFRTHELPEGALEGLALIDLLAGREDVSSWVHEGRGLIGLGRVLVIEAAGADRIEALRAAWRAVVGAAWGRDALVRPGAG
;
A
#
# COMPACT_ATOMS: atom_id res chain seq x y z
N MET A 1 -3.58 12.91 6.29
CA MET A 1 -4.37 13.81 5.41
C MET A 1 -5.84 13.57 5.69
N ARG A 2 -6.64 14.62 5.73
CA ARG A 2 -8.08 14.48 5.99
C ARG A 2 -8.81 13.90 4.77
N ALA A 3 -9.80 13.05 5.01
CA ALA A 3 -10.60 12.42 3.97
C ALA A 3 -11.26 13.44 3.04
N GLU A 4 -11.79 14.55 3.57
CA GLU A 4 -12.38 15.63 2.79
C GLU A 4 -11.40 16.25 1.77
N HIS A 5 -10.12 16.41 2.15
CA HIS A 5 -9.08 16.94 1.26
C HIS A 5 -8.72 15.92 0.17
N CYS A 6 -8.54 14.65 0.54
CA CYS A 6 -8.25 13.59 -0.42
C CYS A 6 -9.39 13.37 -1.43
N LEU A 7 -10.64 13.65 -1.05
CA LEU A 7 -11.79 13.56 -1.95
C LEU A 7 -11.84 14.75 -2.93
N ALA A 8 -11.66 15.97 -2.42
CA ALA A 8 -11.75 17.18 -3.24
C ALA A 8 -10.54 17.36 -4.19
N ALA A 9 -9.34 17.02 -3.72
CA ALA A 9 -8.09 17.14 -4.47
C ALA A 9 -7.18 15.95 -4.15
N PRO A 10 -7.40 14.80 -4.82
CA PRO A 10 -6.63 13.59 -4.56
C PRO A 10 -5.12 13.82 -4.79
N PRO A 11 -4.23 13.42 -3.86
CA PRO A 11 -2.80 13.43 -4.10
C PRO A 11 -2.46 12.53 -5.29
N ARG A 12 -1.57 13.01 -6.17
CA ARG A 12 -1.07 12.23 -7.29
C ARG A 12 0.00 11.26 -6.79
N LEU A 13 -0.36 9.99 -6.67
CA LEU A 13 0.56 8.93 -6.29
C LEU A 13 0.99 8.16 -7.53
N SER A 14 2.25 7.73 -7.55
CA SER A 14 2.76 6.79 -8.56
C SER A 14 3.54 5.68 -7.92
N PHE A 15 3.39 4.47 -8.45
CA PHE A 15 4.15 3.31 -8.02
C PHE A 15 4.80 2.60 -9.22
N ARG A 16 5.91 1.93 -8.93
CA ARG A 16 6.67 1.16 -9.90
C ARG A 16 6.99 -0.19 -9.29
N THR A 17 6.64 -1.25 -10.01
CA THR A 17 6.99 -2.61 -9.64
C THR A 17 8.31 -3.00 -10.29
N HIS A 18 9.12 -3.74 -9.55
CA HIS A 18 10.38 -4.31 -10.02
C HIS A 18 10.44 -5.75 -9.56
N GLU A 19 10.89 -6.63 -10.46
CA GLU A 19 11.23 -7.99 -10.06
C GLU A 19 12.45 -7.94 -9.14
N LEU A 20 12.39 -8.69 -8.04
CA LEU A 20 13.55 -8.88 -7.19
C LEU A 20 14.51 -9.87 -7.87
N PRO A 21 15.83 -9.65 -7.82
CA PRO A 21 16.79 -10.62 -8.32
C PRO A 21 16.60 -11.99 -7.69
N GLU A 22 16.95 -13.05 -8.42
CA GLU A 22 16.98 -14.40 -7.88
C GLU A 22 17.93 -14.44 -6.66
N GLY A 23 17.48 -15.09 -5.57
CA GLY A 23 18.24 -15.14 -4.31
C GLY A 23 18.21 -13.87 -3.47
N ALA A 24 17.50 -12.80 -3.87
CA ALA A 24 17.48 -11.54 -3.11
C ALA A 24 16.97 -11.65 -1.66
N LEU A 25 16.26 -12.73 -1.33
CA LEU A 25 15.76 -13.05 0.01
C LEU A 25 16.36 -14.36 0.56
N GLU A 26 17.49 -14.82 0.03
CA GLU A 26 18.11 -16.06 0.49
C GLU A 26 18.45 -15.97 1.99
N GLY A 27 18.01 -16.97 2.76
CA GLY A 27 18.17 -16.99 4.21
C GLY A 27 17.24 -16.06 5.00
N LEU A 28 16.29 -15.38 4.35
CA LEU A 28 15.31 -14.49 5.00
C LEU A 28 13.88 -14.96 4.72
N ALA A 29 13.10 -15.21 5.78
CA ALA A 29 11.66 -15.36 5.65
C ALA A 29 11.00 -13.98 5.51
N LEU A 30 9.86 -13.89 4.83
CA LEU A 30 9.13 -12.62 4.68
C LEU A 30 8.80 -11.97 6.04
N ILE A 31 8.54 -12.77 7.07
CA ILE A 31 8.23 -12.26 8.41
C ILE A 31 9.43 -11.60 9.08
N ASP A 32 10.66 -12.00 8.73
CA ASP A 32 11.88 -11.43 9.30
C ASP A 32 12.05 -9.95 8.91
N LEU A 33 11.46 -9.55 7.78
CA LEU A 33 11.46 -8.16 7.31
C LEU A 33 10.67 -7.21 8.23
N LEU A 34 9.84 -7.75 9.13
CA LEU A 34 9.05 -6.96 10.10
C LEU A 34 9.84 -6.58 11.35
N ALA A 35 10.94 -7.28 11.65
CA ALA A 35 11.64 -7.13 12.91
C ALA A 35 12.12 -5.68 13.13
N GLY A 36 11.77 -5.11 14.29
CA GLY A 36 12.18 -3.76 14.68
C GLY A 36 11.49 -2.61 13.94
N ARG A 37 10.42 -2.87 13.18
CA ARG A 37 9.67 -1.83 12.44
C ARG A 37 8.26 -1.65 12.98
N GLU A 38 7.83 -0.40 13.07
CA GLU A 38 6.49 -0.02 13.54
C GLU A 38 5.56 0.43 12.39
N ASP A 39 6.12 0.64 11.21
CA ASP A 39 5.47 1.14 10.02
C ASP A 39 5.28 0.08 8.95
N VAL A 40 4.79 -1.07 9.36
CA VAL A 40 4.63 -2.24 8.49
C VAL A 40 3.16 -2.61 8.27
N SER A 41 2.88 -3.17 7.11
CA SER A 41 1.67 -3.93 6.82
C SER A 41 2.08 -5.30 6.27
N SER A 42 1.37 -6.36 6.66
CA SER A 42 1.76 -7.72 6.23
C SER A 42 0.55 -8.62 6.01
N TRP A 43 0.61 -9.42 4.96
CA TRP A 43 -0.19 -10.61 4.78
C TRP A 43 0.74 -11.73 4.35
N VAL A 44 0.96 -12.72 5.22
CA VAL A 44 1.87 -13.85 4.95
C VAL A 44 1.14 -15.15 5.28
N HIS A 45 1.18 -16.10 4.35
CA HIS A 45 0.62 -17.44 4.49
C HIS A 45 1.61 -18.45 3.90
N GLU A 46 1.99 -19.46 4.69
CA GLU A 46 2.96 -20.51 4.29
C GLU A 46 4.27 -19.94 3.68
N GLY A 47 4.77 -18.86 4.28
CA GLY A 47 6.01 -18.20 3.83
C GLY A 47 5.86 -17.34 2.56
N ARG A 48 4.65 -17.17 2.03
CA ARG A 48 4.36 -16.36 0.84
C ARG A 48 3.42 -15.22 1.16
N GLY A 49 3.50 -14.12 0.40
CA GLY A 49 2.56 -13.01 0.52
C GLY A 49 3.18 -11.64 0.28
N LEU A 50 2.70 -10.64 1.01
CA LEU A 50 3.06 -9.23 0.87
C LEU A 50 3.60 -8.68 2.19
N ILE A 51 4.72 -7.97 2.13
CA ILE A 51 5.20 -7.08 3.17
C ILE A 51 5.21 -5.65 2.61
N GLY A 52 4.44 -4.76 3.23
CA GLY A 52 4.51 -3.32 3.02
C GLY A 52 5.37 -2.68 4.10
N LEU A 53 6.34 -1.86 3.67
CA LEU A 53 7.23 -1.11 4.54
C LEU A 53 6.98 0.39 4.35
N GLY A 54 6.89 1.13 5.44
CA GLY A 54 6.63 2.56 5.40
C GLY A 54 5.19 2.92 5.12
N ARG A 55 4.94 4.23 5.02
CA ARG A 55 3.63 4.81 4.73
C ARG A 55 3.80 5.96 3.74
N VAL A 56 3.16 5.86 2.58
CA VAL A 56 3.17 6.94 1.58
C VAL A 56 2.04 7.95 1.81
N LEU A 57 0.89 7.48 2.31
CA LEU A 57 -0.27 8.30 2.59
C LEU A 57 -1.04 7.69 3.78
N VAL A 58 -1.46 8.55 4.70
CA VAL A 58 -2.44 8.22 5.74
C VAL A 58 -3.67 9.09 5.51
N ILE A 59 -4.84 8.48 5.37
CA ILE A 59 -6.12 9.19 5.27
C ILE A 59 -6.86 9.05 6.59
N GLU A 60 -7.30 10.17 7.15
CA GLU A 60 -7.96 10.23 8.44
C GLU A 60 -9.36 10.82 8.28
N ALA A 61 -10.34 10.25 8.96
CA ALA A 61 -11.70 10.77 9.05
C ALA A 61 -12.21 10.64 10.49
N ALA A 62 -13.16 11.49 10.84
CA ALA A 62 -13.81 11.49 12.15
C ALA A 62 -15.32 11.67 11.99
N GLY A 63 -16.08 11.39 13.05
CA GLY A 63 -17.54 11.48 13.05
C GLY A 63 -18.26 10.16 12.74
N ALA A 64 -19.59 10.23 12.67
CA ALA A 64 -20.45 9.08 12.41
C ALA A 64 -20.16 8.45 11.03
N ASP A 65 -19.96 9.28 10.02
CA ASP A 65 -19.77 8.86 8.62
C ASP A 65 -18.30 8.57 8.25
N ARG A 66 -17.41 8.43 9.24
CA ARG A 66 -15.95 8.31 9.01
C ARG A 66 -15.57 7.15 8.08
N ILE A 67 -16.28 6.03 8.12
CA ILE A 67 -16.00 4.85 7.29
C ILE A 67 -16.31 5.18 5.82
N GLU A 68 -17.44 5.82 5.58
CA GLU A 68 -17.90 6.19 4.23
C GLU A 68 -17.06 7.32 3.65
N ALA A 69 -16.66 8.27 4.47
CA ALA A 69 -15.68 9.29 4.12
C ALA A 69 -14.33 8.67 3.73
N LEU A 70 -13.81 7.72 4.52
CA LEU A 70 -12.56 7.02 4.20
C LEU A 70 -12.69 6.20 2.90
N ARG A 71 -13.80 5.49 2.71
CA ARG A 71 -14.03 4.70 1.50
C ARG A 71 -14.12 5.58 0.25
N ALA A 72 -14.79 6.72 0.34
CA ALA A 72 -14.88 7.68 -0.77
C ALA A 72 -13.51 8.29 -1.08
N ALA A 73 -12.82 8.81 -0.06
CA ALA A 73 -11.48 9.37 -0.20
C ALA A 73 -10.48 8.35 -0.77
N TRP A 74 -10.47 7.12 -0.25
CA TRP A 74 -9.61 6.04 -0.76
C TRP A 74 -9.84 5.76 -2.24
N ARG A 75 -11.11 5.61 -2.66
CA ARG A 75 -11.43 5.39 -4.08
C ARG A 75 -10.99 6.55 -4.96
N ALA A 76 -11.12 7.79 -4.49
CA ALA A 76 -10.66 8.96 -5.22
C ALA A 76 -9.13 8.98 -5.38
N VAL A 77 -8.39 8.67 -4.30
CA VAL A 77 -6.92 8.56 -4.34
C VAL A 77 -6.45 7.46 -5.27
N VAL A 78 -7.00 6.25 -5.14
CA VAL A 78 -6.62 5.12 -6.01
C VAL A 78 -6.98 5.40 -7.47
N GLY A 79 -8.16 5.98 -7.73
CA GLY A 79 -8.58 6.36 -9.08
C GLY A 79 -7.71 7.44 -9.72
N ALA A 80 -7.08 8.30 -8.91
CA ALA A 80 -6.14 9.33 -9.37
C ALA A 80 -4.68 8.85 -9.41
N ALA A 81 -4.37 7.69 -8.81
CA ALA A 81 -3.03 7.12 -8.81
C ALA A 81 -2.68 6.54 -10.17
N TRP A 82 -1.40 6.59 -10.52
CA TRP A 82 -0.89 6.04 -11.78
C TRP A 82 0.23 5.04 -11.52
N GLY A 83 0.06 3.81 -12.02
CA GLY A 83 1.06 2.76 -11.91
C GLY A 83 1.72 2.44 -13.24
N ARG A 84 3.02 2.16 -13.22
CA ARG A 84 3.67 1.38 -14.27
C ARG A 84 3.99 0.00 -13.69
N ASP A 85 3.15 -0.98 -14.02
CA ASP A 85 3.41 -2.37 -13.67
C ASP A 85 4.18 -3.06 -14.80
N ALA A 86 5.47 -3.32 -14.57
CA ALA A 86 6.30 -4.05 -15.53
C ALA A 86 6.10 -5.58 -15.44
N LEU A 87 5.49 -6.07 -14.36
CA LEU A 87 5.34 -7.49 -14.11
C LEU A 87 4.11 -8.07 -14.82
N VAL A 88 3.07 -7.27 -15.06
CA VAL A 88 1.83 -7.64 -15.76
C VAL A 88 1.25 -8.93 -15.18
N ARG A 89 1.31 -9.08 -13.85
CA ARG A 89 0.76 -10.23 -13.13
C ARG A 89 -0.49 -9.79 -12.36
N PRO A 90 -1.56 -10.59 -12.38
CA PRO A 90 -2.72 -10.32 -11.52
C PRO A 90 -2.28 -10.18 -10.05
N GLY A 91 -2.66 -9.07 -9.42
CA GLY A 91 -2.34 -8.81 -8.00
C GLY A 91 -0.96 -8.17 -7.73
N ALA A 92 -0.22 -7.75 -8.77
CA ALA A 92 1.04 -7.01 -8.60
C ALA A 92 0.86 -5.48 -8.38
N GLY A 93 -0.38 -4.98 -8.35
CA GLY A 93 -0.74 -3.57 -8.15
C GLY A 93 -1.92 -3.38 -7.22
#